data_AF-A0A225USD1-F1
#
_entry.id   AF-A0A225USD1-F1
#
_cell.length_a   1.000
_cell.length_b   1.000
_cell.length_c   1.000
_cell.angle_alpha   90.00
_cell.angle_beta   90.00
_cell.angle_gamma   90.00
#
_symmetry.space_group_name_H-M   'P 1'
#
loop_
_entity.id
_entity.type
_entity.pdbx_description
1 polymer ?
#
loop_
_entity_poly.entity_id
_entity_poly.type
_entity_poly.pdbx_seq_one_letter_code
_entity_poly.pdbx_strand_id
1 'polypeptide(L)'
;MQKANSRFEYLLASQGDRRKKNPPTYEGKFGEDLELWIFATEEYYANKRGLMEADTPDFVTMISSSLGKSVLNWYRAFSCDCEAATTPKTWKLFKLKLRERFRHKDFKYNLPWRLFQLKQQGTIHEYVSSFQDLMSQSELEIF
;
A
#
# COMPACT_ATOMS: atom_id res chain seq x y z
N MET A 1 -21.56 27.32 -27.27
CA MET A 1 -21.92 26.05 -26.60
C MET A 1 -20.70 25.19 -26.23
N GLN A 2 -19.60 25.16 -27.01
CA GLN A 2 -18.41 24.33 -26.71
C GLN A 2 -17.77 24.55 -25.32
N LYS A 3 -17.68 25.80 -24.84
CA LYS A 3 -17.01 26.14 -23.58
C LYS A 3 -17.71 25.58 -22.33
N ALA A 4 -19.03 25.38 -22.40
CA ALA A 4 -19.82 24.79 -21.31
C ALA A 4 -19.59 23.27 -21.21
N ASN A 5 -19.49 22.58 -22.35
CA ASN A 5 -19.18 21.15 -22.40
C ASN A 5 -17.77 20.88 -21.87
N SER A 6 -16.76 21.67 -22.24
CA SER A 6 -15.39 21.49 -21.71
C SER A 6 -15.31 21.67 -20.20
N ARG A 7 -16.08 22.61 -19.65
CA ARG A 7 -16.17 22.82 -18.19
C ARG A 7 -16.89 21.66 -17.50
N PHE A 8 -17.91 21.09 -18.14
CA PHE A 8 -18.66 19.96 -17.63
C PHE A 8 -17.81 18.67 -17.61
N GLU A 9 -17.07 18.39 -18.69
CA GLU A 9 -16.10 17.30 -18.76
C GLU A 9 -14.99 17.44 -17.70
N TYR A 10 -14.47 18.65 -17.50
CA TYR A 10 -13.52 18.93 -16.41
C TYR A 10 -14.11 18.73 -15.01
N LEU A 11 -15.39 19.07 -14.82
CA LEU A 11 -16.10 18.86 -13.56
C LEU A 11 -16.37 17.37 -13.28
N LEU A 12 -16.67 16.57 -14.31
CA LEU A 12 -16.80 15.12 -14.20
C LEU A 12 -15.46 14.45 -13.91
N ALA A 13 -14.39 14.85 -14.61
CA ALA A 13 -13.03 14.36 -14.36
C ALA A 13 -12.55 14.72 -12.94
N SER A 14 -12.86 15.93 -12.46
CA SER A 14 -12.49 16.38 -11.10
C SER A 14 -13.44 15.89 -10.00
N GLN A 15 -14.62 15.35 -10.32
CA GLN A 15 -15.52 14.73 -9.34
C GLN A 15 -14.98 13.38 -8.86
N GLY A 16 -14.26 12.65 -9.72
CA GLY A 16 -13.55 11.42 -9.34
C GLY A 16 -12.43 11.65 -8.32
N ASP A 17 -11.80 12.82 -8.32
CA ASP A 17 -10.76 13.20 -7.35
C ASP A 17 -11.33 13.74 -6.03
N ARG A 18 -12.46 14.46 -6.06
CA ARG A 18 -13.02 15.14 -4.87
C ARG A 18 -13.62 14.23 -3.80
N ARG A 19 -13.81 12.94 -4.06
CA ARG A 19 -14.36 11.96 -3.09
C ARG A 19 -13.34 10.92 -2.64
N LYS A 20 -12.09 11.00 -3.07
CA LYS A 20 -11.09 10.05 -2.61
C LYS A 20 -10.75 10.37 -1.16
N LYS A 21 -10.95 9.37 -0.28
CA LYS A 21 -10.41 9.37 1.09
C LYS A 21 -8.89 9.66 1.04
N ASN A 22 -8.26 9.95 2.17
CA ASN A 22 -6.80 10.09 2.19
C ASN A 22 -6.15 8.82 1.60
N PRO A 23 -5.02 8.96 0.88
CA PRO A 23 -4.31 7.80 0.36
C PRO A 23 -3.94 6.85 1.51
N PRO A 24 -3.94 5.53 1.29
CA PRO A 24 -3.51 4.57 2.31
C PRO A 24 -2.08 4.85 2.78
N THR A 25 -1.87 4.91 4.08
CA THR A 25 -0.54 5.12 4.69
C THR A 25 0.04 3.80 5.18
N TYR A 26 1.35 3.62 5.00
CA TYR A 26 2.10 2.48 5.56
C TYR A 26 3.22 2.96 6.47
N GLU A 27 3.14 2.63 7.77
CA GLU A 27 4.14 3.04 8.75
C GLU A 27 5.30 2.05 8.86
N GLY A 28 5.14 0.84 8.32
CA GLY A 28 6.14 -0.21 8.42
C GLY A 28 6.30 -0.73 9.86
N LYS A 29 5.21 -0.66 10.64
CA LYS A 29 5.17 -1.17 12.02
C LYS A 29 4.94 -2.67 12.02
N PHE A 30 5.46 -3.31 13.06
CA PHE A 30 5.09 -4.69 13.37
C PHE A 30 3.58 -4.75 13.60
N GLY A 31 2.86 -5.44 12.73
CA GLY A 31 1.39 -5.41 12.81
C GLY A 31 0.79 -5.30 11.45
N GLU A 32 1.32 -4.36 10.70
CA GLU A 32 0.71 -3.86 9.48
C GLU A 32 0.82 -4.87 8.35
N ASP A 33 -0.29 -5.02 7.64
CA ASP A 33 -0.39 -5.85 6.47
C ASP A 33 0.14 -5.08 5.25
N LEU A 34 1.37 -5.40 4.87
CA LEU A 34 2.04 -4.82 3.73
C LEU A 34 1.30 -5.12 2.41
N GLU A 35 0.78 -6.34 2.24
CA GLU A 35 0.14 -6.74 0.99
C GLU A 35 -1.23 -6.06 0.85
N LEU A 36 -1.98 -5.93 1.95
CA LEU A 36 -3.22 -5.14 1.96
C LEU A 36 -2.94 -3.67 1.64
N TRP A 37 -1.87 -3.08 2.18
CA TRP A 37 -1.52 -1.70 1.85
C TRP A 37 -1.15 -1.54 0.37
N ILE A 38 -0.36 -2.47 -0.20
CA ILE A 38 -0.03 -2.48 -1.63
C ILE A 38 -1.32 -2.53 -2.47
N PHE A 39 -2.22 -3.46 -2.15
CA PHE A 39 -3.51 -3.62 -2.83
C PHE A 39 -4.36 -2.35 -2.75
N ALA A 40 -4.55 -1.81 -1.54
CA ALA A 40 -5.34 -0.60 -1.32
C ALA A 40 -4.76 0.61 -2.06
N THR A 41 -3.42 0.71 -2.15
CA THR A 41 -2.73 1.77 -2.88
C THR A 41 -2.94 1.64 -4.39
N GLU A 42 -2.85 0.43 -4.93
CA GLU A 42 -3.11 0.17 -6.35
C GLU A 42 -4.57 0.49 -6.72
N GLU A 43 -5.53 0.09 -5.89
CA GLU A 43 -6.94 0.41 -6.08
C GLU A 43 -7.22 1.92 -5.98
N TYR A 44 -6.60 2.60 -5.01
CA TYR A 44 -6.75 4.06 -4.84
C TYR A 44 -6.29 4.84 -6.07
N TYR A 45 -5.19 4.39 -6.68
CA TYR A 45 -4.58 4.99 -7.85
C TYR A 45 -4.89 4.21 -9.15
N ALA A 46 -5.98 3.45 -9.20
CA ALA A 46 -6.35 2.66 -10.39
C ALA A 46 -6.48 3.51 -11.67
N ASN A 47 -6.88 4.78 -11.54
CA ASN A 47 -6.93 5.75 -12.65
C ASN A 47 -5.54 6.20 -13.17
N LYS A 48 -4.47 5.84 -12.47
CA LYS A 48 -3.07 6.11 -12.80
C LYS A 48 -2.29 4.82 -13.09
N ARG A 49 -2.99 3.73 -13.43
CA ARG A 49 -2.37 2.44 -13.76
C ARG A 49 -1.27 2.55 -14.83
N GLY A 50 -1.44 3.43 -15.82
CA GLY A 50 -0.40 3.70 -16.82
C GLY A 50 0.93 4.21 -16.21
N LEU A 51 0.90 4.96 -15.11
CA LEU A 51 2.11 5.37 -14.39
C LEU A 51 2.70 4.24 -13.54
N MET A 52 1.88 3.33 -13.03
CA MET A 52 2.34 2.16 -12.25
C MET A 52 3.06 1.13 -13.12
N GLU A 53 2.55 0.94 -14.33
CA GLU A 53 3.05 -0.04 -15.30
C GLU A 53 4.22 0.53 -16.13
N ALA A 54 4.41 1.85 -16.11
CA ALA A 54 5.57 2.48 -16.73
C ALA A 54 6.87 2.15 -15.97
N ASP A 55 7.95 1.98 -16.73
CA ASP A 55 9.31 1.83 -16.18
C ASP A 55 9.91 3.20 -15.77
N THR A 56 9.10 4.05 -15.13
CA THR A 56 9.49 5.39 -14.66
C THR A 56 9.38 5.49 -13.14
N PRO A 57 10.10 6.45 -12.50
CA PRO A 57 10.02 6.67 -11.07
C PRO A 57 8.78 7.48 -10.63
N ASP A 58 7.95 7.92 -11.57
CA ASP A 58 6.91 8.92 -11.33
C ASP A 58 5.87 8.43 -10.32
N PHE A 59 5.45 7.17 -10.46
CA PHE A 59 4.47 6.58 -9.54
C PHE A 59 5.04 6.43 -8.13
N VAL A 60 6.27 5.94 -7.99
CA VAL A 60 6.94 5.79 -6.69
C VAL A 60 7.17 7.14 -6.02
N THR A 61 7.45 8.18 -6.80
CA THR A 61 7.60 9.56 -6.30
C THR A 61 6.25 10.12 -5.83
N MET A 62 5.16 9.81 -6.53
CA MET A 62 3.82 10.22 -6.13
C MET A 62 3.39 9.59 -4.79
N ILE A 63 3.59 8.28 -4.65
CA ILE A 63 3.18 7.54 -3.45
C ILE A 63 4.15 7.69 -2.28
N SER A 64 5.34 8.28 -2.46
CA SER A 64 6.27 8.49 -1.34
C SER A 64 5.67 9.36 -0.23
N SER A 65 4.72 10.23 -0.57
CA SER A 65 3.99 11.06 0.39
C SER A 65 3.07 10.27 1.34
N SER A 66 2.69 9.03 0.99
CA SER A 66 1.88 8.15 1.84
C SER A 66 2.72 7.16 2.66
N LEU A 67 4.04 7.29 2.63
CA LEU A 67 4.93 6.49 3.46
C LEU A 67 5.07 7.13 4.84
N GLY A 68 4.91 6.31 5.89
CA GLY A 68 5.19 6.72 7.25
C GLY A 68 6.68 6.92 7.50
N LYS A 69 7.02 7.50 8.67
CA LYS A 69 8.39 7.97 8.96
C LYS A 69 9.46 6.88 8.82
N SER A 70 9.19 5.67 9.30
CA SER A 70 10.15 4.55 9.24
C SER A 70 10.42 4.14 7.79
N VAL A 71 9.36 4.03 7.00
CA VAL A 71 9.44 3.63 5.59
C VAL A 71 10.08 4.73 4.75
N LEU A 72 9.80 6.01 5.03
CA LEU A 72 10.47 7.14 4.39
C LEU A 72 11.99 7.15 4.62
N ASN A 73 12.43 6.86 5.84
CA ASN A 73 13.87 6.76 6.13
C ASN A 73 14.54 5.67 5.30
N TRP A 74 13.88 4.52 5.14
CA TRP A 74 14.36 3.46 4.24
C TRP A 74 14.29 3.86 2.77
N TYR A 75 13.19 4.49 2.33
CA TYR A 75 12.99 4.95 0.96
C TYR A 75 14.08 5.93 0.51
N ARG A 76 14.55 6.78 1.44
CA ARG A 76 15.70 7.66 1.20
C ARG A 76 16.96 6.87 0.83
N ALA A 77 17.29 5.82 1.60
CA ALA A 77 18.46 4.98 1.31
C ALA A 77 18.29 4.21 -0.01
N PHE A 78 17.12 3.57 -0.20
CA PHE A 78 16.76 2.89 -1.45
C PHE A 78 16.87 3.82 -2.66
N SER A 79 16.48 5.10 -2.52
CA SER A 79 16.58 6.08 -3.60
C SER A 79 18.02 6.37 -3.98
N CYS A 80 18.92 6.54 -3.00
CA CYS A 80 20.34 6.72 -3.25
C CYS A 80 20.96 5.50 -3.93
N ASP A 81 20.59 4.28 -3.52
CA ASP A 81 21.09 3.05 -4.14
C ASP A 81 20.67 2.93 -5.61
N CYS A 82 19.42 3.28 -5.93
CA CYS A 82 18.92 3.27 -7.30
C CYS A 82 19.63 4.31 -8.19
N GLU A 83 19.89 5.50 -7.65
CA GLU A 83 20.62 6.57 -8.34
C GLU A 83 22.06 6.15 -8.63
N ALA A 84 22.75 5.55 -7.66
CA ALA A 84 24.10 5.03 -7.85
C ALA A 84 24.16 3.91 -8.90
N ALA A 85 23.13 3.07 -8.97
CA ALA A 85 23.02 1.97 -9.92
C ALA A 85 22.42 2.37 -11.28
N THR A 86 22.10 3.65 -11.51
CA THR A 86 21.38 4.15 -12.71
C THR A 86 20.10 3.32 -13.01
N THR A 87 19.45 2.83 -11.95
CA THR A 87 18.28 1.95 -12.06
C THR A 87 17.02 2.77 -11.78
N PRO A 88 15.99 2.74 -12.66
CA PRO A 88 14.75 3.46 -12.40
C PRO A 88 14.01 2.87 -11.20
N LYS A 89 13.46 3.76 -10.37
CA LYS A 89 12.64 3.41 -9.19
C LYS A 89 11.24 3.00 -9.63
N THR A 90 11.12 1.93 -10.41
CA THR A 90 9.81 1.46 -10.91
C THR A 90 8.96 0.93 -9.77
N TRP A 91 7.63 0.95 -9.95
CA TRP A 91 6.71 0.41 -8.94
C TRP A 91 6.98 -1.07 -8.63
N LYS A 92 7.33 -1.84 -9.66
CA LYS A 92 7.71 -3.27 -9.52
C LYS A 92 8.93 -3.44 -8.62
N LEU A 93 10.00 -2.67 -8.85
CA LEU A 93 11.22 -2.72 -8.05
C LEU A 93 10.96 -2.27 -6.62
N PHE A 94 10.20 -1.18 -6.44
CA PHE A 94 9.81 -0.67 -5.13
C PHE A 94 9.07 -1.73 -4.32
N LYS A 95 8.03 -2.37 -4.86
CA LYS A 95 7.30 -3.46 -4.17
C LYS A 95 8.22 -4.62 -3.77
N LEU A 96 9.13 -5.02 -4.66
CA LEU A 96 10.09 -6.09 -4.37
C LEU A 96 10.98 -5.72 -3.17
N LYS A 97 11.63 -4.55 -3.22
CA LYS A 97 12.53 -4.10 -2.14
C LYS A 97 11.80 -3.78 -0.84
N LEU A 98 10.57 -3.28 -0.93
CA LEU A 98 9.72 -3.06 0.23
C LEU A 98 9.37 -4.38 0.92
N ARG A 99 9.03 -5.43 0.16
CA ARG A 99 8.82 -6.79 0.69
C ARG A 99 10.09 -7.37 1.31
N GLU A 100 11.24 -7.28 0.63
CA GLU A 100 12.52 -7.76 1.20
C GLU A 100 12.84 -7.11 2.56
N ARG A 101 12.46 -5.83 2.74
CA ARG A 101 12.74 -5.08 3.96
C ARG A 101 11.72 -5.28 5.07
N PHE A 102 10.43 -5.22 4.74
CA PHE A 102 9.34 -5.13 5.72
C PHE A 102 8.48 -6.39 5.82
N ARG A 103 8.58 -7.33 4.87
CA ARG A 103 7.97 -8.65 5.05
C ARG A 103 8.74 -9.37 6.15
N HIS A 104 8.09 -9.54 7.30
CA HIS A 104 8.70 -10.25 8.40
C HIS A 104 9.04 -11.69 7.98
N LYS A 105 10.32 -12.08 8.09
CA LYS A 105 10.76 -13.46 7.81
C LYS A 105 10.03 -14.48 8.68
N ASP A 106 9.63 -14.06 9.86
CA ASP A 106 8.89 -14.88 10.83
C ASP A 106 7.37 -14.73 10.71
N PHE A 107 6.85 -14.19 9.59
CA PHE A 107 5.41 -14.00 9.42
C PHE A 107 4.61 -15.29 9.69
N LYS A 108 5.13 -16.44 9.26
CA LYS A 108 4.55 -17.77 9.50
C LYS A 108 4.53 -18.20 10.98
N TYR A 109 5.49 -17.75 11.79
CA TYR A 109 5.54 -18.04 13.23
C TYR A 109 4.77 -17.00 14.05
N ASN A 110 4.71 -15.78 13.55
CA ASN A 110 4.04 -14.65 14.19
C ASN A 110 2.52 -14.75 14.08
N LEU A 111 1.98 -15.21 12.95
CA LEU A 111 0.53 -15.28 12.78
C LEU A 111 -0.15 -16.20 13.81
N PRO A 112 0.34 -17.44 14.06
CA PRO A 112 -0.17 -18.27 15.14
C PRO A 112 -0.07 -17.60 16.52
N TRP A 113 1.03 -16.88 16.77
CA TRP A 113 1.22 -16.17 18.03
C TRP A 113 0.22 -15.01 18.20
N ARG A 114 -0.06 -14.25 17.14
CA ARG A 114 -1.09 -13.19 17.16
C ARG A 114 -2.49 -13.74 17.36
N LEU A 115 -2.82 -14.85 16.70
CA LEU A 115 -4.08 -15.55 16.91
C LEU A 115 -4.19 -16.05 18.35
N PHE A 116 -3.12 -16.60 18.92
CA PHE A 116 -3.08 -17.02 20.33
C PHE A 116 -3.26 -15.85 21.30
N GLN A 117 -2.69 -14.68 20.99
CA GLN A 117 -2.84 -13.49 21.81
C GLN A 117 -4.15 -12.72 21.60
N LEU A 118 -4.89 -13.00 20.53
CA LEU A 118 -6.14 -12.32 20.23
C LEU A 118 -7.18 -12.67 21.31
N LYS A 119 -7.48 -11.69 22.17
CA LYS A 119 -8.52 -11.79 23.18
C LYS A 119 -9.67 -10.85 22.84
N GLN A 120 -10.89 -11.29 23.09
CA GLN A 120 -12.06 -10.42 23.00
C GLN A 120 -11.99 -9.37 24.11
N GLN A 121 -11.74 -8.12 23.74
CA GLN A 121 -11.77 -6.97 24.66
C GLN A 121 -12.97 -6.05 24.44
N GLY A 122 -13.67 -6.21 23.31
CA GLY A 122 -14.85 -5.44 22.93
C GLY A 122 -16.01 -6.34 22.53
N THR A 123 -16.76 -5.90 21.52
CA THR A 123 -17.88 -6.67 20.99
C THR A 123 -17.40 -7.95 20.30
N ILE A 124 -18.30 -8.93 20.19
CA ILE A 124 -18.03 -10.16 19.43
C ILE A 124 -17.71 -9.82 17.97
N HIS A 125 -18.40 -8.84 17.38
CA HIS A 125 -18.17 -8.40 16.00
C HIS A 125 -16.75 -7.87 15.77
N GLU A 126 -16.22 -7.04 16.68
CA GLU A 126 -14.84 -6.53 16.58
C GLU A 126 -13.80 -7.65 16.71
N TYR A 127 -14.03 -8.60 17.62
CA TYR A 127 -13.18 -9.77 17.76
C TYR A 127 -13.19 -10.64 16.51
N VAL A 128 -14.37 -10.97 15.98
CA VAL A 128 -14.53 -11.79 14.77
C VAL A 128 -13.90 -11.10 13.56
N SER A 129 -14.08 -9.78 13.41
CA SER A 129 -13.43 -9.01 12.34
C SER A 129 -11.90 -9.10 12.44
N SER A 130 -11.35 -8.86 13.63
CA SER A 130 -9.90 -8.93 13.85
C SER A 130 -9.34 -10.33 13.60
N PHE A 131 -10.11 -11.37 13.96
CA PHE A 131 -9.75 -12.76 13.69
C PHE A 131 -9.75 -13.06 12.18
N GLN A 132 -10.78 -12.63 11.45
CA GLN A 132 -10.88 -12.80 10.00
C GLN A 132 -9.76 -12.06 9.25
N ASP A 133 -9.42 -10.86 9.69
CA ASP A 133 -8.32 -10.08 9.12
C ASP A 133 -6.99 -10.82 9.30
N LEU A 134 -6.72 -11.37 10.50
CA LEU A 134 -5.53 -12.18 10.74
C LEU A 134 -5.52 -13.45 9.87
N MET A 135 -6.64 -14.17 9.78
CA MET A 135 -6.75 -15.37 8.96
C MET A 135 -6.51 -15.07 7.46
N SER A 136 -6.97 -13.92 6.97
CA SER A 136 -6.79 -13.50 5.57
C SER A 136 -5.31 -13.25 5.23
N GLN A 137 -4.47 -13.00 6.24
CA GLN A 137 -3.03 -12.85 6.04
C GLN A 137 -2.28 -14.18 6.01
N SER A 138 -2.92 -15.29 6.39
CA SER A 138 -2.27 -16.60 6.29
C SER A 138 -2.05 -16.95 4.81
N GLU A 139 -0.80 -17.17 4.41
CA GLU A 139 -0.46 -17.84 3.14
C GLU A 139 -0.83 -19.34 3.16
N LEU A 140 -1.66 -19.76 4.13
CA LEU A 140 -2.07 -21.14 4.22
C LEU A 140 -3.22 -21.34 3.23
N GLU A 141 -2.88 -21.86 2.05
CA GLU A 141 -3.74 -22.85 1.42
C GLU A 141 -3.96 -23.98 2.45
N ILE A 142 -4.93 -23.83 3.34
CA ILE A 142 -5.44 -24.93 4.16
C ILE A 142 -6.51 -25.62 3.34
N PHE A 143 -6.12 -26.33 2.29
CA PHE A 143 -6.92 -27.39 1.68
C PHE A 143 -6.00 -28.46 1.09
#